data_AF-A0A2S2NCU1-F1
#
_entry.id   AF-A0A2S2NCU1-F1
#
_cell.length_a   1.000
_cell.length_b   1.000
_cell.length_c   1.000
_cell.angle_alpha   90.00
_cell.angle_beta   90.00
_cell.angle_gamma   90.00
#
_symmetry.space_group_name_H-M   'P 1'
#
loop_
_entity.id
_entity.type
_entity.pdbx_description
1 polymer ?
#
loop_
_entity_poly.entity_id
_entity_poly.type
_entity_poly.pdbx_seq_one_letter_code
_entity_poly.pdbx_strand_id
1 'polypeptide(L)'
;MIIKKTLLVSMFVLLGCMFSINKASDDADAGDKELMSKLFTVVFKCFKDADWGTCGEMVTTKYDITQAKYKQCTCHMACVGEDLGLINSNGQPEPAKFLEYVNRINNPGIKSQLQHIYDKCQNVKGAEKCDLAEQFAICAFKESPALKERVTTLIEMLVKMKPKSK
;
A
#
# COMPACT_ATOMS: atom_id res chain seq x y z
N MET A 1 15.77 -30.22 -1.14
CA MET A 1 14.36 -30.12 -0.70
C MET A 1 14.27 -28.89 0.21
N ILE A 2 13.93 -27.67 -0.21
CA ILE A 2 12.72 -27.10 -0.87
C ILE A 2 11.44 -27.38 -0.07
N ILE A 3 11.09 -26.53 0.90
CA ILE A 3 9.70 -26.34 1.38
C ILE A 3 9.45 -24.85 1.74
N LYS A 4 8.92 -24.16 0.72
CA LYS A 4 7.87 -23.11 0.66
C LYS A 4 7.51 -22.35 1.95
N LYS A 5 7.81 -21.05 1.98
CA LYS A 5 7.24 -20.03 2.88
C LYS A 5 7.10 -18.73 2.05
N THR A 6 5.89 -18.19 1.97
CA THR A 6 5.47 -17.25 0.91
C THR A 6 4.73 -16.08 1.60
N LEU A 7 5.03 -14.81 1.24
CA LEU A 7 4.79 -13.54 1.99
C LEU A 7 4.34 -12.31 1.12
N LEU A 8 3.42 -11.41 1.56
CA LEU A 8 2.78 -10.35 0.72
C LEU A 8 2.41 -9.04 1.38
N VAL A 9 2.40 -8.05 0.49
CA VAL A 9 2.37 -6.59 0.59
C VAL A 9 1.39 -6.09 -0.48
N SER A 10 0.72 -4.95 -0.34
CA SER A 10 0.32 -4.22 -1.56
C SER A 10 0.11 -2.72 -1.45
N MET A 11 -0.84 -2.21 -0.66
CA MET A 11 -1.39 -0.93 -1.10
C MET A 11 -0.71 0.34 -0.57
N PHE A 12 -0.47 0.45 0.74
CA PHE A 12 -0.05 1.74 1.29
C PHE A 12 1.44 2.02 1.15
N VAL A 13 2.24 0.99 0.92
CA VAL A 13 3.68 1.13 0.73
C VAL A 13 4.02 1.81 -0.60
N LEU A 14 3.23 1.52 -1.62
CA LEU A 14 3.50 2.01 -2.97
C LEU A 14 3.10 3.48 -3.14
N LEU A 15 1.96 3.90 -2.56
CA LEU A 15 1.50 5.29 -2.67
C LEU A 15 2.34 6.28 -1.83
N GLY A 16 2.76 5.88 -0.63
CA GLY A 16 3.57 6.73 0.23
C GLY A 16 4.95 6.96 -0.36
N CYS A 17 5.65 5.91 -0.81
CA CYS A 17 7.01 6.09 -1.35
C CYS A 17 7.08 7.11 -2.50
N MET A 18 5.99 7.27 -3.25
CA MET A 18 5.97 7.99 -4.52
C MET A 18 5.54 9.47 -4.44
N PHE A 19 5.12 9.97 -3.28
CA PHE A 19 4.92 11.43 -3.09
C PHE A 19 6.22 12.24 -3.10
N SER A 20 7.37 11.59 -2.86
CA SER A 20 8.69 12.20 -3.05
C SER A 20 9.03 12.45 -4.52
N ILE A 21 8.33 11.82 -5.46
CA ILE A 21 8.51 12.05 -6.90
C ILE A 21 8.02 13.45 -7.29
N ASN A 22 6.95 13.97 -6.67
CA ASN A 22 6.43 15.30 -7.00
C ASN A 22 7.29 16.47 -6.50
N LYS A 23 8.21 16.24 -5.55
CA LYS A 23 9.20 17.26 -5.17
C LYS A 23 10.47 17.21 -6.03
N ALA A 24 10.61 16.16 -6.85
CA ALA A 24 11.70 15.94 -7.81
C ALA A 24 11.12 15.74 -9.23
N SER A 25 10.06 16.48 -9.56
CA SER A 25 9.13 16.16 -10.66
C SER A 25 9.69 16.25 -12.08
N ASP A 26 10.97 16.57 -12.24
CA ASP A 26 11.63 16.58 -13.55
C ASP A 26 12.40 15.26 -13.84
N ASP A 27 12.71 14.43 -12.83
CA ASP A 27 13.55 13.21 -12.99
C ASP A 27 12.79 11.88 -12.82
N ALA A 28 11.46 11.94 -12.73
CA ALA A 28 10.63 10.75 -12.61
C ALA A 28 10.65 9.94 -13.92
N ASP A 29 11.36 8.82 -13.91
CA ASP A 29 11.50 7.89 -15.03
C ASP A 29 10.13 7.48 -15.60
N ALA A 30 10.04 7.33 -16.92
CA ALA A 30 8.78 7.00 -17.61
C ALA A 30 8.17 5.67 -17.13
N GLY A 31 9.00 4.69 -16.77
CA GLY A 31 8.56 3.42 -16.20
C GLY A 31 7.92 3.57 -14.83
N ASP A 32 8.48 4.44 -13.97
CA ASP A 32 7.90 4.72 -12.64
C ASP A 32 6.57 5.47 -12.77
N LYS A 33 6.44 6.38 -13.73
CA LYS A 33 5.17 7.07 -14.04
C LYS A 33 4.09 6.09 -14.50
N GLU A 34 4.44 5.12 -15.34
CA GLU A 34 3.51 4.08 -15.80
C GLU A 34 3.07 3.16 -14.65
N LEU A 35 4.02 2.71 -13.82
CA LEU A 35 3.74 1.92 -12.62
C LEU A 35 2.80 2.67 -11.67
N MET A 36 3.02 3.97 -11.50
CA MET A 36 2.16 4.84 -10.71
C MET A 36 0.76 4.97 -11.28
N SER A 37 0.64 5.19 -12.58
CA SER A 37 -0.67 5.29 -13.25
C SER A 37 -1.48 4.00 -13.04
N LYS A 38 -0.85 2.84 -13.26
CA LYS A 38 -1.48 1.53 -13.02
C LYS A 38 -1.90 1.35 -11.57
N LEU A 39 -1.03 1.67 -10.62
CA LEU A 39 -1.34 1.61 -9.19
C LEU A 39 -2.55 2.49 -8.84
N PHE A 40 -2.61 3.73 -9.33
CA PHE A 40 -3.74 4.62 -9.09
C PHE A 40 -5.05 4.06 -9.67
N THR A 41 -5.03 3.51 -10.89
CA THR A 41 -6.21 2.88 -11.49
C THR A 41 -6.76 1.76 -10.59
N VAL A 42 -5.88 0.90 -10.10
CA VAL A 42 -6.26 -0.20 -9.21
C VAL A 42 -6.80 0.32 -7.87
N VAL A 43 -6.14 1.32 -7.29
CA VAL A 43 -6.59 1.95 -6.04
C VAL A 43 -7.97 2.56 -6.21
N PHE A 44 -8.21 3.37 -7.24
CA PHE A 44 -9.52 3.96 -7.49
C PHE A 44 -10.59 2.90 -7.73
N LYS A 45 -10.27 1.82 -8.44
CA LYS A 45 -11.18 0.68 -8.63
C LYS A 45 -11.56 0.04 -7.29
N CYS A 46 -10.57 -0.27 -6.44
CA CYS A 46 -10.80 -0.93 -5.17
C CYS A 46 -11.43 -0.03 -4.11
N PHE A 47 -11.17 1.28 -4.14
CA PHE A 47 -11.69 2.27 -3.18
C PHE A 47 -12.91 3.04 -3.70
N LYS A 48 -13.50 2.65 -4.84
CA LYS A 48 -14.62 3.37 -5.47
C LYS A 48 -15.80 3.60 -4.50
N ASP A 49 -16.09 2.59 -3.68
CA ASP A 49 -17.19 2.61 -2.69
C ASP A 49 -16.67 2.73 -1.25
N ALA A 50 -15.39 3.06 -1.05
CA ALA A 50 -14.82 3.18 0.28
C ALA A 50 -15.38 4.40 1.00
N ASP A 51 -15.59 4.28 2.31
CA ASP A 51 -15.80 5.44 3.17
C ASP A 51 -14.45 6.15 3.37
N TRP A 52 -14.19 7.15 2.54
CA TRP A 52 -12.95 7.94 2.58
C TRP A 52 -12.79 8.75 3.87
N GLY A 53 -13.88 9.03 4.61
CA GLY A 53 -13.80 9.66 5.92
C GLY A 53 -13.19 8.69 6.93
N THR A 54 -13.78 7.49 7.04
CA THR A 54 -13.31 6.42 7.94
C THR A 54 -11.93 5.89 7.52
N CYS A 55 -11.69 5.66 6.23
CA CYS A 55 -10.37 5.22 5.74
C CYS A 55 -9.32 6.32 5.82
N GLY A 56 -9.72 7.59 5.78
CA GLY A 56 -8.81 8.70 6.02
C GLY A 56 -8.37 8.77 7.48
N GLU A 57 -9.34 8.62 8.39
CA GLU A 57 -9.11 8.58 9.84
C GLU A 57 -8.13 7.48 10.23
N MET A 58 -8.23 6.30 9.61
CA MET A 58 -7.34 5.14 9.83
C MET A 58 -5.85 5.50 9.70
N VAL A 59 -5.50 6.49 8.86
CA VAL A 59 -4.11 6.79 8.49
C VAL A 59 -3.63 8.15 9.02
N THR A 60 -4.57 9.05 9.35
CA THR A 60 -4.26 10.30 10.06
C THR A 60 -4.02 10.02 11.55
N THR A 61 -2.88 10.49 12.06
CA THR A 61 -2.27 10.11 13.34
C THR A 61 -3.22 10.11 14.54
N LYS A 62 -3.43 8.91 15.11
CA LYS A 62 -3.65 8.56 16.55
C LYS A 62 -4.42 7.25 16.73
N TYR A 63 -5.00 6.72 15.66
CA TYR A 63 -5.93 5.60 15.75
C TYR A 63 -5.25 4.26 15.56
N ASP A 64 -5.69 3.30 16.37
CA ASP A 64 -5.35 1.90 16.20
C ASP A 64 -6.03 1.37 14.93
N ILE A 65 -5.24 1.02 13.92
CA ILE A 65 -5.71 0.49 12.63
C ILE A 65 -6.46 -0.84 12.80
N THR A 66 -6.28 -1.54 13.92
CA THR A 66 -7.00 -2.79 14.21
C THR A 66 -8.44 -2.56 14.71
N GLN A 67 -8.89 -1.31 14.82
CA GLN A 67 -10.28 -1.03 15.19
C GLN A 67 -11.24 -1.58 14.11
N ALA A 68 -12.30 -2.25 14.55
CA ALA A 68 -13.27 -2.90 13.68
C ALA A 68 -13.87 -1.97 12.60
N LYS A 69 -14.04 -0.67 12.90
CA LYS A 69 -14.53 0.33 11.93
C LYS A 69 -13.63 0.49 10.71
N TYR A 70 -12.35 0.13 10.80
CA TYR A 70 -11.39 0.22 9.69
C TYR A 70 -11.27 -1.06 8.87
N LYS A 71 -11.92 -2.15 9.28
CA LYS A 71 -11.81 -3.45 8.59
C LYS A 71 -12.18 -3.36 7.11
N GLN A 72 -13.15 -2.52 6.76
CA GLN A 72 -13.51 -2.27 5.37
C GLN A 72 -12.33 -1.65 4.58
N CYS A 73 -11.63 -0.69 5.17
CA CYS A 73 -10.45 -0.04 4.58
C CYS A 73 -9.29 -1.01 4.39
N THR A 74 -9.09 -1.93 5.34
CA THR A 74 -8.08 -2.99 5.21
C THR A 74 -8.47 -4.05 4.19
N CYS A 75 -9.76 -4.31 4.00
CA CYS A 75 -10.25 -5.13 2.88
C CYS A 75 -10.08 -4.44 1.52
N HIS A 76 -10.26 -3.12 1.43
CA HIS A 76 -9.96 -2.39 0.20
C HIS A 76 -8.46 -2.42 -0.13
N MET A 77 -7.56 -2.40 0.87
CA MET A 77 -6.14 -2.68 0.64
C MET A 77 -5.91 -4.08 0.06
N ALA A 78 -6.60 -5.08 0.63
CA ALA A 78 -6.48 -6.46 0.16
C ALA A 78 -6.93 -6.59 -1.29
N CYS A 79 -7.98 -5.88 -1.70
CA CYS A 79 -8.40 -5.80 -3.11
C CYS A 79 -7.28 -5.29 -4.02
N VAL A 80 -6.56 -4.24 -3.63
CA VAL A 80 -5.42 -3.75 -4.43
C VAL A 80 -4.27 -4.77 -4.45
N GLY A 81 -4.08 -5.49 -3.35
CA GLY A 81 -3.23 -6.67 -3.32
C GLY A 81 -3.60 -7.69 -4.37
N GLU A 82 -4.85 -8.13 -4.37
CA GLU A 82 -5.35 -9.12 -5.31
C GLU A 82 -5.20 -8.66 -6.77
N ASP A 83 -5.59 -7.43 -7.07
CA ASP A 83 -5.60 -6.90 -8.43
C ASP A 83 -4.17 -6.68 -9.00
N LEU A 84 -3.21 -6.38 -8.13
CA LEU A 84 -1.78 -6.29 -8.51
C LEU A 84 -1.09 -7.67 -8.57
N GLY A 85 -1.81 -8.76 -8.30
CA GLY A 85 -1.22 -10.10 -8.14
C GLY A 85 -0.34 -10.23 -6.91
N LEU A 86 -0.45 -9.25 -6.02
CA LEU A 86 0.21 -9.15 -4.73
C LEU A 86 -0.69 -9.62 -3.59
N ILE A 87 -1.77 -10.37 -3.86
CA ILE A 87 -2.51 -11.35 -3.03
C ILE A 87 -3.13 -12.34 -4.02
N ASN A 88 -3.05 -13.65 -3.76
CA ASN A 88 -3.71 -14.62 -4.62
C ASN A 88 -5.16 -14.87 -4.18
N SER A 89 -5.91 -15.64 -4.98
CA SER A 89 -7.32 -15.94 -4.72
C SER A 89 -7.58 -16.68 -3.39
N ASN A 90 -6.56 -17.29 -2.80
CA ASN A 90 -6.65 -17.95 -1.49
C ASN A 90 -6.44 -16.96 -0.34
N GLY A 91 -6.36 -15.66 -0.64
CA GLY A 91 -6.00 -14.62 0.32
C GLY A 91 -4.56 -14.72 0.80
N GLN A 92 -3.73 -15.46 0.06
CA GLN A 92 -2.38 -15.74 0.46
C GLN A 92 -1.37 -14.84 -0.24
N PRO A 93 -0.19 -14.77 0.38
CA PRO A 93 0.95 -14.15 -0.22
C PRO A 93 1.58 -14.79 -1.53
N GLU A 94 2.21 -13.98 -2.42
CA GLU A 94 2.90 -14.04 -3.72
C GLU A 94 4.15 -13.08 -3.75
N PRO A 95 5.18 -13.31 -2.92
CA PRO A 95 6.37 -12.46 -2.79
C PRO A 95 7.15 -12.33 -4.09
N ALA A 96 7.09 -13.34 -4.96
CA ALA A 96 7.70 -13.27 -6.28
C ALA A 96 7.11 -12.10 -7.08
N LYS A 97 5.79 -11.87 -6.99
CA LYS A 97 5.11 -10.73 -7.60
C LYS A 97 5.46 -9.41 -6.93
N PHE A 98 5.68 -9.42 -5.62
CA PHE A 98 6.15 -8.22 -4.93
C PHE A 98 7.57 -7.83 -5.35
N LEU A 99 8.51 -8.79 -5.39
CA LEU A 99 9.88 -8.54 -5.83
C LEU A 99 9.92 -8.17 -7.32
N GLU A 100 9.08 -8.77 -8.15
CA GLU A 100 8.89 -8.36 -9.54
C GLU A 100 8.46 -6.88 -9.61
N TYR A 101 7.49 -6.47 -8.78
CA TYR A 101 7.06 -5.07 -8.69
C TYR A 101 8.21 -4.14 -8.25
N VAL A 102 8.93 -4.48 -7.18
CA VAL A 102 10.07 -3.69 -6.68
C VAL A 102 11.18 -3.57 -7.72
N ASN A 103 11.44 -4.64 -8.49
CA ASN A 103 12.47 -4.64 -9.51
C ASN A 103 12.15 -3.75 -10.71
N ARG A 104 10.87 -3.49 -10.98
CA ARG A 104 10.44 -2.59 -12.06
C ARG A 104 10.57 -1.10 -11.70
N ILE A 105 10.84 -0.79 -10.44
CA ILE A 105 10.99 0.59 -9.97
C ILE A 105 12.41 1.06 -10.26
N ASN A 106 12.50 2.18 -10.98
CA ASN A 106 13.75 2.80 -11.39
C ASN A 106 14.27 3.78 -10.34
N ASN A 107 13.38 4.42 -9.58
CA ASN A 107 13.77 5.30 -8.49
C ASN A 107 14.46 4.51 -7.35
N PRO A 108 15.75 4.76 -7.08
CA PRO A 108 16.51 3.97 -6.11
C PRO A 108 16.04 4.19 -4.67
N GLY A 109 15.52 5.38 -4.36
CA GLY A 109 14.98 5.69 -3.03
C GLY A 109 13.70 4.90 -2.74
N ILE A 110 12.77 4.86 -3.70
CA ILE A 110 11.54 4.07 -3.60
C ILE A 110 11.87 2.58 -3.55
N LYS A 111 12.74 2.12 -4.46
CA LYS A 111 13.15 0.71 -4.50
C LYS A 111 13.77 0.25 -3.18
N SER A 112 14.70 1.03 -2.62
CA SER A 112 15.34 0.75 -1.34
C SER A 112 14.34 0.73 -0.18
N GLN A 113 13.41 1.69 -0.15
CA GLN A 113 12.37 1.77 0.88
C GLN A 113 11.43 0.56 0.83
N LEU A 114 11.00 0.14 -0.37
CA LEU A 114 10.15 -1.03 -0.55
C LEU A 114 10.89 -2.34 -0.24
N GLN A 115 12.16 -2.43 -0.62
CA GLN A 115 13.00 -3.58 -0.28
C GLN A 115 13.17 -3.71 1.24
N HIS A 116 13.46 -2.60 1.93
CA HIS A 116 13.57 -2.59 3.39
C HIS A 116 12.29 -3.08 4.06
N ILE A 117 11.14 -2.57 3.61
CA ILE A 117 9.83 -2.96 4.15
C ILE A 117 9.56 -4.42 3.85
N TYR A 118 9.89 -4.90 2.65
CA TYR A 118 9.80 -6.32 2.34
C TYR A 118 10.65 -7.17 3.28
N ASP A 119 11.94 -6.85 3.43
CA ASP A 119 12.86 -7.64 4.24
C ASP A 119 12.36 -7.78 5.69
N LYS A 120 11.75 -6.72 6.24
CA LYS A 120 11.23 -6.68 7.61
C LYS A 120 9.83 -7.26 7.77
N CYS A 121 8.93 -6.95 6.83
CA CYS A 121 7.50 -7.20 6.97
C CYS A 121 7.00 -8.36 6.14
N GLN A 122 7.85 -8.99 5.34
CA GLN A 122 7.44 -10.15 4.56
C GLN A 122 6.75 -11.18 5.47
N ASN A 123 7.30 -11.51 6.65
CA ASN A 123 6.84 -12.62 7.48
C ASN A 123 5.50 -12.43 8.21
N VAL A 124 4.81 -11.32 7.95
CA VAL A 124 3.53 -11.02 8.59
C VAL A 124 2.45 -11.98 8.12
N LYS A 125 1.54 -12.35 9.03
CA LYS A 125 0.43 -13.27 8.79
C LYS A 125 -0.89 -12.58 9.07
N GLY A 126 -1.93 -13.01 8.38
CA GLY A 126 -3.31 -12.71 8.73
C GLY A 126 -4.18 -13.96 8.62
N ALA A 127 -5.27 -14.00 9.38
CA ALA A 127 -6.27 -15.06 9.32
C ALA A 127 -7.02 -15.08 7.97
N GLU A 128 -7.13 -13.92 7.33
CA GLU A 128 -7.76 -13.71 6.03
C GLU A 128 -7.06 -12.55 5.28
N LYS A 129 -7.39 -12.35 4.01
CA LYS A 129 -6.73 -11.33 3.16
C LYS A 129 -6.77 -9.90 3.72
N CYS A 130 -7.88 -9.50 4.35
CA CYS A 130 -8.01 -8.16 4.93
C CYS A 130 -7.13 -8.01 6.17
N ASP A 131 -7.07 -9.06 7.01
CA ASP A 131 -6.20 -9.11 8.17
C ASP A 131 -4.71 -9.15 7.75
N LEU A 132 -4.39 -9.90 6.69
CA LEU A 132 -3.04 -9.88 6.12
C LEU A 132 -2.63 -8.47 5.68
N ALA A 133 -3.51 -7.77 4.96
CA ALA A 133 -3.26 -6.40 4.53
C ALA A 133 -3.12 -5.43 5.71
N GLU A 134 -3.94 -5.59 6.76
CA GLU A 134 -3.86 -4.82 8.00
C GLU A 134 -2.52 -5.01 8.71
N GLN A 135 -2.18 -6.26 9.04
CA GLN A 135 -0.97 -6.60 9.78
C GLN A 135 0.27 -6.15 9.01
N PHE A 136 0.25 -6.31 7.69
CA PHE A 136 1.33 -5.85 6.85
C PHE A 136 1.45 -4.31 6.86
N ALA A 137 0.34 -3.57 6.76
CA ALA A 137 0.34 -2.10 6.83
C ALA A 137 0.88 -1.60 8.18
N ILE A 138 0.51 -2.26 9.29
CA ILE A 138 1.07 -1.98 10.62
C ILE A 138 2.59 -2.12 10.61
N CYS A 139 3.11 -3.23 10.09
CA CYS A 139 4.55 -3.46 10.02
C CYS A 139 5.23 -2.42 9.12
N ALA A 140 4.71 -2.17 7.92
CA ALA A 140 5.29 -1.22 6.97
C ALA A 140 5.35 0.21 7.52
N PHE A 141 4.31 0.66 8.23
CA PHE A 141 4.29 1.97 8.86
C PHE A 141 5.21 2.07 10.08
N LYS A 142 5.46 0.95 10.78
CA LYS A 142 6.43 0.88 11.87
C LYS A 142 7.87 0.93 11.36
N GLU A 143 8.18 0.15 10.33
CA GLU A 143 9.54 0.06 9.77
C GLU A 143 9.87 1.26 8.88
N SER A 144 8.85 1.96 8.36
CA SER A 144 9.03 3.17 7.56
C SER A 144 8.11 4.31 8.01
N PRO A 145 8.51 5.09 9.03
CA PRO A 145 7.78 6.30 9.43
C PRO A 145 7.61 7.30 8.27
N ALA A 146 8.62 7.41 7.40
CA ALA A 146 8.57 8.23 6.20
C ALA A 146 7.47 7.76 5.23
N LEU A 147 7.23 6.45 5.13
CA LEU A 147 6.10 5.94 4.36
C LEU A 147 4.79 6.40 4.98
N LYS A 148 4.63 6.20 6.28
CA LYS A 148 3.42 6.57 7.02
C LYS A 148 3.07 8.04 6.78
N GLU A 149 4.04 8.94 6.95
CA GLU A 149 3.86 10.39 6.73
C GLU A 149 3.40 10.72 5.30
N ARG A 150 3.99 10.08 4.29
CA ARG A 150 3.62 10.32 2.89
C ARG A 150 2.20 9.81 2.56
N VAL A 151 1.81 8.65 3.12
CA VAL A 151 0.43 8.15 2.97
C VAL A 151 -0.55 9.06 3.69
N THR A 152 -0.24 9.51 4.91
CA THR A 152 -1.06 10.48 5.65
C THR A 152 -1.26 11.75 4.82
N THR A 153 -0.18 12.30 4.26
CA THR A 153 -0.23 13.52 3.43
C THR A 153 -1.11 13.35 2.19
N LEU A 154 -0.95 12.24 1.47
CA LEU A 154 -1.75 11.94 0.29
C LEU A 154 -3.23 11.84 0.64
N ILE A 155 -3.57 11.13 1.71
CA ILE A 155 -4.95 10.97 2.17
C ILE A 155 -5.56 12.30 2.57
N GLU A 156 -4.83 13.12 3.32
CA GLU A 156 -5.29 14.47 3.65
C GLU A 156 -5.57 15.30 2.40
N MET A 157 -4.72 15.21 1.37
CA MET A 157 -4.96 15.89 0.10
C MET A 157 -6.22 15.36 -0.58
N LEU A 158 -6.42 14.04 -0.65
CA LEU A 158 -7.60 13.43 -1.28
C LEU A 158 -8.90 13.79 -0.53
N VAL A 159 -8.88 13.79 0.81
CA VAL A 159 -10.01 14.20 1.65
C VAL A 159 -10.32 15.69 1.45
N LYS A 160 -9.29 16.55 1.35
CA LYS A 160 -9.45 17.99 1.09
C LYS A 160 -9.94 18.29 -0.34
N MET A 161 -9.59 17.45 -1.31
CA MET A 161 -9.97 17.61 -2.73
C MET A 161 -11.37 17.09 -3.06
N LYS A 162 -11.96 16.20 -2.25
CA LYS A 162 -13.37 15.83 -2.45
C LYS A 162 -14.26 17.04 -2.14
N PRO A 163 -15.16 17.45 -3.07
CA PRO A 163 -16.17 18.43 -2.74
C PRO A 163 -16.99 17.87 -1.57
N LYS A 164 -17.27 18.70 -0.56
CA LYS A 164 -18.27 18.39 0.45
C LYS A 164 -19.56 18.08 -0.32
N SER A 165 -19.93 16.80 -0.44
CA SER A 165 -21.27 16.45 -0.89
C SER A 165 -22.23 17.15 0.07
N LYS A 166 -23.03 18.07 -0.49
CA LYS A 166 -24.15 18.69 0.19
C LYS A 166 -25.20 17.64 0.54
#